data_AF-A0A173Y2G0-F1
#
_entry.id   AF-A0A173Y2G0-F1
#
_cell.length_a   1.000
_cell.length_b   1.000
_cell.length_c   1.000
_cell.angle_alpha   90.00
_cell.angle_beta   90.00
_cell.angle_gamma   90.00
#
_symmetry.space_group_name_H-M   'P 1'
#
loop_
_entity.id
_entity.type
_entity.pdbx_description
1 polymer ?
#
loop_
_entity_poly.entity_id
_entity_poly.type
_entity_poly.pdbx_seq_one_letter_code
_entity_poly.pdbx_strand_id
1 'polypeptide(L)'
;MKTRKKKSKYLIYNENTKLLEVKADTKSKFQTFLERKKIYFETVMMLALSIAGVIVSIVSVKVAMVANDISLNEQRIEDLEKQPAFILDIEADEDKMKYVIKNVGGDIKYGNVFGDVVLIVAVYNEQYDYLGKGYILLGGYLEKDFSTYDFETNSFEMYSTLEPKPVTQWVDKIQEIIIEQGFFCGIECTEYFDFMYTDYKQEMIKKTMVVQGGIIKDIENTGDYEFKIRVDIDDLENEQICSEIKEQLEHLVRYNSVYN
;
A
#
# COMPACT_ATOMS: atom_id res chain seq x y z
N MET A 1 70.48 -7.03 27.70
CA MET A 1 71.06 -5.70 28.06
C MET A 1 70.84 -4.75 26.89
N LYS A 2 69.87 -3.80 26.97
CA LYS A 2 69.62 -2.82 25.88
C LYS A 2 70.67 -1.72 25.94
N THR A 3 71.55 -1.64 24.94
CA THR A 3 72.54 -0.57 24.77
C THR A 3 71.83 0.76 24.53
N ARG A 4 71.88 1.67 25.52
CA ARG A 4 71.44 3.07 25.35
C ARG A 4 72.39 3.76 24.37
N LYS A 5 71.88 4.22 23.23
CA LYS A 5 72.62 5.10 22.31
C LYS A 5 73.03 6.39 23.04
N LYS A 6 74.33 6.66 23.09
CA LYS A 6 74.92 7.91 23.59
C LYS A 6 74.46 9.05 22.67
N LYS A 7 73.71 10.03 23.20
CA LYS A 7 73.40 11.29 22.49
C LYS A 7 74.69 12.11 22.38
N SER A 8 75.13 12.45 21.17
CA SER A 8 76.25 13.37 20.98
C SER A 8 75.81 14.78 21.33
N LYS A 9 76.63 15.47 22.12
CA LYS A 9 76.50 16.89 22.43
C LYS A 9 77.66 17.58 21.73
N TYR A 10 77.41 18.70 21.06
CA TYR A 10 78.46 19.56 20.52
C TYR A 10 78.43 20.90 21.23
N LEU A 11 79.64 21.41 21.49
CA LEU A 11 79.87 22.69 22.13
C LEU A 11 79.92 23.76 21.06
N ILE A 12 79.08 24.78 21.19
CA ILE A 12 79.11 25.95 20.31
C ILE A 12 79.61 27.12 21.16
N TYR A 13 80.70 27.75 20.71
CA TYR A 13 81.23 28.95 21.36
C TYR A 13 80.45 30.16 20.86
N ASN A 14 79.84 30.90 21.78
CA ASN A 14 79.11 32.12 21.46
C ASN A 14 80.05 33.31 21.63
N GLU A 15 80.42 33.95 20.52
CA GLU A 15 81.40 35.05 20.53
C GLU A 15 80.92 36.30 21.29
N ASN A 16 79.60 36.53 21.37
CA ASN A 16 79.05 37.71 22.03
C ASN A 16 79.01 37.59 23.55
N THR A 17 78.74 36.38 24.06
CA THR A 17 78.66 36.11 25.51
C THR A 17 79.93 35.48 26.06
N LYS A 18 80.88 35.09 25.19
CA LYS A 18 82.13 34.37 25.51
C LYS A 18 81.92 33.09 26.33
N LEU A 19 80.76 32.46 26.22
CA LEU A 19 80.42 31.23 26.93
C LEU A 19 80.23 30.07 25.96
N LEU A 20 80.56 28.85 26.42
CA LEU A 20 80.35 27.60 25.70
C LEU A 20 78.95 27.06 26.01
N GLU A 21 78.07 27.05 25.01
CA GLU A 21 76.73 26.47 25.14
C GLU A 21 76.74 25.00 24.70
N VAL A 22 76.21 24.13 25.57
CA VAL A 22 76.02 22.71 25.27
C VAL A 22 74.64 22.53 24.66
N LYS A 23 74.54 22.46 23.32
CA LYS A 23 73.28 22.08 22.65
C LYS A 23 73.24 20.57 22.45
N ALA A 24 72.15 19.95 22.92
CA ALA A 24 71.92 18.54 22.68
C ALA A 24 71.42 18.35 21.24
N ASP A 25 72.05 17.45 20.49
CA ASP A 25 71.51 17.00 19.19
C ASP A 25 70.31 16.10 19.46
N THR A 26 69.14 16.72 19.58
CA THR A 26 67.89 16.03 19.93
C THR A 26 66.80 16.23 18.89
N LYS A 27 67.14 16.32 17.60
CA LYS A 27 66.16 15.92 16.58
C LYS A 27 66.22 14.42 16.41
N SER A 28 65.20 13.72 16.90
CA SER A 28 65.12 12.27 16.72
C SER A 28 65.04 11.94 15.23
N LYS A 29 65.60 10.80 14.79
CA LYS A 29 65.50 10.35 13.38
C LYS A 29 64.04 10.34 12.87
N PHE A 30 63.09 10.12 13.78
CA PHE A 30 61.66 10.17 13.51
C PHE A 30 61.18 11.59 13.19
N GLN A 31 61.62 12.59 13.93
CA GLN A 31 61.31 14.00 13.68
C GLN A 31 61.87 14.47 12.33
N THR A 32 63.13 14.12 12.00
CA THR A 32 63.73 14.43 10.69
C THR A 32 63.01 13.70 9.55
N PHE A 33 62.53 12.47 9.78
CA PHE A 33 61.74 11.73 8.79
C PHE A 33 60.39 12.41 8.51
N LEU A 34 59.67 12.82 9.56
CA LEU A 34 58.41 13.55 9.45
C LEU A 34 58.59 14.89 8.70
N GLU A 35 59.62 15.66 9.06
CA GLU A 35 59.97 16.92 8.38
C GLU A 35 60.34 16.69 6.91
N ARG A 36 61.16 15.67 6.59
CA ARG A 36 61.55 15.35 5.19
C ARG A 36 60.37 14.88 4.34
N LYS A 37 59.40 14.21 4.95
CA LYS A 37 58.13 13.82 4.31
C LYS A 37 57.07 14.93 4.37
N LYS A 38 57.38 16.10 4.95
CA LYS A 38 56.47 17.23 5.17
C LYS A 38 55.20 16.84 5.94
N ILE A 39 55.29 15.85 6.82
CA ILE A 39 54.18 15.39 7.65
C ILE A 39 54.21 16.19 8.95
N TYR A 40 53.38 17.22 9.02
CA TYR A 40 53.23 18.06 10.19
C TYR A 40 52.03 17.60 11.03
N PHE A 41 52.12 17.77 12.35
CA PHE A 41 51.02 17.45 13.27
C PHE A 41 49.72 18.15 12.85
N GLU A 42 49.83 19.40 12.40
CA GLU A 42 48.73 20.19 11.85
C GLU A 42 48.05 19.49 10.66
N THR A 43 48.81 18.90 9.73
CA THR A 43 48.28 18.15 8.58
C THR A 43 47.53 16.90 9.00
N VAL A 44 48.08 16.15 9.98
CA VAL A 44 47.42 14.94 10.52
C VAL A 44 46.14 15.29 11.28
N MET A 45 46.17 16.39 12.05
CA MET A 45 45.02 16.89 12.79
C MET A 45 43.91 17.39 11.85
N MET A 46 44.27 18.14 10.81
CA MET A 46 43.31 18.58 9.79
C MET A 46 42.67 17.38 9.07
N LEU A 47 43.45 16.36 8.69
CA LEU A 47 42.92 15.14 8.09
C LEU A 47 41.95 14.41 9.02
N ALA A 48 42.29 14.28 10.31
CA ALA A 48 41.42 13.64 11.30
C ALA A 48 40.09 14.40 11.48
N LEU A 49 40.14 15.75 11.51
CA LEU A 49 38.95 16.60 11.57
C LEU A 49 38.09 16.47 10.30
N SER A 50 38.70 16.41 9.12
CA SER A 50 37.97 16.19 7.87
C SER A 50 37.26 14.84 7.85
N ILE A 51 37.94 13.76 8.26
CA ILE A 51 37.32 12.43 8.34
C ILE A 51 36.17 12.42 9.36
N ALA A 52 36.38 13.01 10.54
CA ALA A 52 35.32 13.14 11.53
C ALA A 52 34.11 13.94 11.00
N GLY A 53 34.35 15.04 10.28
CA GLY A 53 33.30 15.83 9.64
C GLY A 53 32.51 15.04 8.59
N VAL A 54 33.20 14.24 7.76
CA VAL A 54 32.54 13.35 6.78
C VAL A 54 31.68 12.30 7.49
N ILE A 55 32.19 11.66 8.55
CA ILE A 55 31.43 10.66 9.32
C ILE A 55 30.19 11.29 9.93
N VAL A 56 30.31 12.45 10.59
CA VAL A 56 29.17 13.16 11.17
C VAL A 56 28.15 13.51 10.09
N SER A 57 28.60 14.02 8.94
CA SER A 57 27.71 14.34 7.82
C SER A 57 26.90 13.13 7.34
N ILE A 58 27.55 11.97 7.15
CA ILE A 58 26.86 10.73 6.74
C ILE A 58 25.85 10.28 7.80
N VAL A 59 26.22 10.32 9.08
CA VAL A 59 25.32 9.94 10.18
C VAL A 59 24.13 10.90 10.25
N SER A 60 24.36 12.21 10.11
CA SER A 60 23.29 13.21 10.08
C SER A 60 22.31 12.97 8.92
N VAL A 61 22.80 12.64 7.72
CA VAL A 61 21.93 12.31 6.58
C VAL A 61 21.13 11.04 6.86
N LYS A 62 21.74 9.99 7.44
CA LYS A 62 21.01 8.76 7.82
C LYS A 62 19.93 9.02 8.86
N VAL A 63 20.22 9.82 9.89
CA VAL A 63 19.25 10.19 10.91
C VAL A 63 18.09 10.98 10.29
N ALA A 64 18.38 11.91 9.38
CA ALA A 64 17.34 12.67 8.67
C ALA A 64 16.44 11.79 7.79
N MET A 65 17.01 10.80 7.09
CA MET A 65 16.23 9.84 6.30
C MET A 65 15.28 9.02 7.19
N VAL A 66 15.79 8.47 8.30
CA VAL A 66 14.96 7.70 9.24
C VAL A 66 13.87 8.57 9.87
N ALA A 67 14.19 9.81 10.25
CA ALA A 67 13.20 10.74 10.78
C ALA A 67 12.10 11.07 9.75
N ASN A 68 12.48 11.22 8.47
CA ASN A 68 11.53 11.42 7.38
C ASN A 68 10.63 10.19 7.16
N ASP A 69 11.19 8.98 7.18
CA ASP A 69 10.41 7.75 7.05
C ASP A 69 9.43 7.57 8.22
N ILE A 70 9.85 7.93 9.45
CA ILE A 70 8.95 7.95 10.62
C ILE A 70 7.83 8.96 10.40
N SER A 71 8.16 10.19 10.00
CA SER A 71 7.15 11.24 9.75
C SER A 71 6.16 10.86 8.65
N LEU A 72 6.62 10.23 7.57
CA LEU A 72 5.76 9.72 6.51
C LEU A 72 4.83 8.60 7.02
N ASN A 73 5.34 7.72 7.87
CA ASN A 73 4.53 6.66 8.46
C ASN A 73 3.51 7.22 9.47
N GLU A 74 3.88 8.19 10.28
CA GLU A 74 2.97 8.89 11.19
C GLU A 74 1.84 9.56 10.41
N GLN A 75 2.15 10.28 9.34
CA GLN A 75 1.14 10.85 8.43
C GLN A 75 0.24 9.77 7.82
N ARG A 76 0.82 8.65 7.38
CA ARG A 76 0.04 7.53 6.83
C ARG A 76 -0.90 6.91 7.86
N ILE A 77 -0.45 6.74 9.11
CA ILE A 77 -1.26 6.18 10.19
C ILE A 77 -2.39 7.16 10.53
N GLU A 78 -2.07 8.44 10.70
CA GLU A 78 -3.07 9.50 10.95
C GLU A 78 -4.10 9.56 9.82
N ASP A 79 -3.65 9.43 8.56
CA ASP A 79 -4.53 9.39 7.41
C ASP A 79 -5.46 8.17 7.46
N LEU A 80 -4.95 6.98 7.81
CA LEU A 80 -5.75 5.75 7.92
C LEU A 80 -6.77 5.82 9.06
N GLU A 81 -6.42 6.40 10.21
CA GLU A 81 -7.34 6.57 11.35
C GLU A 81 -8.52 7.50 11.03
N LYS A 82 -8.30 8.48 10.15
CA LYS A 82 -9.32 9.46 9.75
C LYS A 82 -10.16 9.01 8.54
N GLN A 83 -9.74 7.97 7.82
CA GLN A 83 -10.51 7.46 6.69
C GLN A 83 -11.74 6.68 7.18
N PRO A 84 -12.88 6.83 6.49
CA PRO A 84 -14.07 6.03 6.77
C PRO A 84 -13.83 4.52 6.69
N ALA A 85 -14.40 3.78 7.63
CA ALA A 85 -14.38 2.32 7.64
C ALA A 85 -15.79 1.78 7.85
N PHE A 86 -16.19 0.79 7.05
CA PHE A 86 -17.57 0.33 7.01
C PHE A 86 -17.71 -1.15 7.39
N ILE A 87 -18.75 -1.45 8.16
CA ILE A 87 -19.21 -2.82 8.45
C ILE A 87 -20.66 -2.97 7.99
N LEU A 88 -21.04 -4.19 7.62
CA LEU A 88 -22.42 -4.51 7.25
C LEU A 88 -23.07 -5.33 8.36
N ASP A 89 -24.20 -4.83 8.85
CA ASP A 89 -25.13 -5.60 9.66
C ASP A 89 -26.41 -5.87 8.85
N ILE A 90 -26.90 -7.11 8.89
CA ILE A 90 -28.14 -7.51 8.24
C ILE A 90 -29.12 -7.98 9.31
N GLU A 91 -30.29 -7.35 9.35
CA GLU A 91 -31.34 -7.62 10.32
C GLU A 91 -32.63 -7.97 9.58
N ALA A 92 -33.35 -8.98 10.05
CA ALA A 92 -34.70 -9.27 9.57
C ALA A 92 -35.71 -8.45 10.38
N ASP A 93 -36.50 -7.63 9.69
CA ASP A 93 -37.69 -6.96 10.23
C ASP A 93 -38.96 -7.74 9.79
N GLU A 94 -40.14 -7.36 10.29
CA GLU A 94 -41.40 -8.12 10.11
C GLU A 94 -41.70 -8.50 8.65
N ASP A 95 -41.36 -7.66 7.68
CA ASP A 95 -41.64 -7.86 6.25
C ASP A 95 -40.43 -7.68 5.32
N LYS A 96 -39.25 -7.31 5.85
CA LYS A 96 -38.09 -6.89 5.04
C LYS A 96 -36.76 -7.35 5.65
N MET A 97 -35.76 -7.54 4.80
CA MET A 97 -34.36 -7.56 5.26
C MET A 97 -33.81 -6.14 5.23
N LYS A 98 -33.31 -5.69 6.38
CA LYS A 98 -32.66 -4.39 6.56
C LYS A 98 -31.15 -4.56 6.50
N TYR A 99 -30.51 -3.81 5.62
CA TYR A 99 -29.06 -3.75 5.45
C TYR A 99 -28.59 -2.43 6.06
N VAL A 100 -27.79 -2.51 7.11
CA VAL A 100 -27.26 -1.35 7.82
C VAL A 100 -25.74 -1.33 7.66
N ILE A 101 -25.27 -0.36 6.87
CA ILE A 101 -23.84 -0.11 6.71
C ILE A 101 -23.43 0.91 7.75
N LYS A 102 -22.71 0.49 8.79
CA LYS A 102 -22.26 1.38 9.86
C LYS A 102 -20.87 1.92 9.55
N ASN A 103 -20.69 3.22 9.71
CA ASN A 103 -19.37 3.83 9.73
C ASN A 103 -18.74 3.66 11.14
N VAL A 104 -17.63 2.94 11.21
CA VAL A 104 -16.94 2.60 12.47
C VAL A 104 -15.58 3.27 12.62
N GLY A 105 -15.16 4.09 11.66
CA GLY A 105 -13.90 4.83 11.71
C GLY A 105 -13.98 6.09 10.86
N GLY A 106 -13.21 7.13 11.18
CA GLY A 106 -13.20 8.36 10.41
C GLY A 106 -14.52 9.14 10.35
N ASP A 107 -14.45 10.36 9.83
CA ASP A 107 -15.61 11.23 9.65
C ASP A 107 -16.00 11.34 8.17
N ILE A 108 -17.30 11.29 7.92
CA ILE A 108 -17.90 11.57 6.61
C ILE A 108 -18.67 12.88 6.74
N LYS A 109 -18.51 13.81 5.79
CA LYS A 109 -19.30 15.06 5.78
C LYS A 109 -20.60 14.97 5.00
N TYR A 110 -20.60 14.13 3.98
CA TYR A 110 -21.74 13.78 3.14
C TYR A 110 -21.39 12.47 2.44
N GLY A 111 -22.36 11.58 2.30
CA GLY A 111 -22.15 10.33 1.58
C GLY A 111 -23.46 9.80 1.04
N ASN A 112 -23.36 9.04 -0.04
CA ASN A 112 -24.40 8.15 -0.48
C ASN A 112 -23.78 6.82 -0.93
N VAL A 113 -24.63 5.81 -0.95
CA VAL A 113 -24.28 4.45 -1.38
C VAL A 113 -25.38 3.92 -2.28
N PHE A 114 -24.96 3.25 -3.34
CA PHE A 114 -25.80 2.32 -4.08
C PHE A 114 -25.38 0.91 -3.69
N GLY A 115 -26.33 0.06 -3.31
CA GLY A 115 -26.09 -1.31 -2.91
C GLY A 115 -26.80 -2.29 -3.84
N ASP A 116 -26.20 -3.46 -4.01
CA ASP A 116 -26.81 -4.58 -4.70
C ASP A 116 -26.15 -5.89 -4.27
N VAL A 117 -26.51 -6.99 -4.92
CA VAL A 117 -25.74 -8.25 -4.84
C VAL A 117 -24.91 -8.44 -6.11
N VAL A 118 -23.73 -9.01 -5.95
CA VAL A 118 -22.82 -9.34 -7.05
C VAL A 118 -22.40 -10.80 -6.99
N LEU A 119 -22.31 -11.41 -8.16
CA LEU A 119 -21.62 -12.67 -8.37
C LEU A 119 -20.19 -12.36 -8.81
N ILE A 120 -19.22 -12.69 -7.96
CA ILE A 120 -17.80 -12.64 -8.29
C ILE A 120 -17.44 -13.96 -8.98
N VAL A 121 -17.09 -13.87 -10.26
CA VAL A 121 -16.82 -15.02 -11.12
C VAL A 121 -15.32 -15.11 -11.34
N ALA A 122 -14.65 -16.09 -10.72
CA ALA A 122 -13.27 -16.45 -11.04
C ALA A 122 -13.26 -17.44 -12.21
N VAL A 123 -12.48 -17.15 -13.26
CA VAL A 123 -12.44 -17.91 -14.50
C VAL A 123 -11.09 -18.62 -14.65
N TYR A 124 -11.14 -19.87 -15.11
CA TYR A 124 -9.99 -20.75 -15.30
C TYR A 124 -10.02 -21.41 -16.68
N ASN A 125 -8.85 -21.71 -17.24
CA ASN A 125 -8.73 -22.48 -18.48
C ASN A 125 -8.94 -23.99 -18.22
N GLU A 126 -8.88 -24.81 -19.28
CA GLU A 126 -9.00 -26.26 -19.20
C GLU A 126 -7.93 -26.94 -18.32
N GLN A 127 -6.80 -26.28 -18.11
CA GLN A 127 -5.69 -26.74 -17.27
C GLN A 127 -5.83 -26.28 -15.80
N TYR A 128 -6.94 -25.62 -15.44
CA TYR A 128 -7.19 -24.98 -14.14
C TYR A 128 -6.24 -23.82 -13.80
N ASP A 129 -5.58 -23.22 -14.80
CA ASP A 129 -4.85 -21.98 -14.60
C ASP A 129 -5.85 -20.82 -14.48
N TYR A 130 -5.61 -19.96 -13.50
CA TYR A 130 -6.42 -18.76 -13.29
C TYR A 130 -6.24 -17.78 -14.44
N LEU A 131 -7.35 -17.45 -15.10
CA LEU A 131 -7.36 -16.50 -16.21
C LEU A 131 -7.73 -15.10 -15.76
N GLY A 132 -8.53 -14.94 -14.70
CA GLY A 132 -9.03 -13.64 -14.27
C GLY A 132 -10.36 -13.74 -13.56
N LYS A 133 -10.96 -12.60 -13.27
CA LYS A 133 -12.28 -12.52 -12.63
C LYS A 133 -13.18 -11.48 -13.28
N GLY A 134 -14.47 -11.62 -13.06
CA GLY A 134 -15.47 -10.62 -13.39
C GLY A 134 -16.57 -10.53 -12.35
N TYR A 135 -17.43 -9.55 -12.53
CA TYR A 135 -18.51 -9.22 -11.61
C TYR A 135 -19.82 -9.17 -12.38
N ILE A 136 -20.82 -9.90 -11.91
CA ILE A 136 -22.17 -9.86 -12.47
C ILE A 136 -23.09 -9.29 -11.39
N LEU A 137 -23.51 -8.04 -11.56
CA LEU A 137 -24.41 -7.35 -10.65
C LEU A 137 -25.85 -7.83 -10.89
N LEU A 138 -26.49 -8.32 -9.83
CA LEU A 138 -27.85 -8.83 -9.84
C LEU A 138 -28.86 -7.71 -9.53
N GLY A 139 -29.06 -6.83 -10.52
CA GLY A 139 -29.95 -5.69 -10.46
C GLY A 139 -31.33 -6.04 -9.93
N GLY A 140 -31.83 -5.25 -8.97
CA GLY A 140 -33.17 -5.43 -8.40
C GLY A 140 -33.23 -6.46 -7.26
N TYR A 141 -32.07 -6.87 -6.72
CA TYR A 141 -32.04 -7.64 -5.48
C TYR A 141 -32.49 -6.79 -4.28
N LEU A 142 -31.97 -5.56 -4.16
CA LEU A 142 -32.45 -4.58 -3.18
C LEU A 142 -33.63 -3.79 -3.76
N GLU A 143 -34.72 -3.66 -3.00
CA GLU A 143 -35.88 -2.84 -3.38
C GLU A 143 -35.57 -1.35 -3.24
N LYS A 144 -34.82 -1.00 -2.18
CA LYS A 144 -34.24 0.31 -1.99
C LYS A 144 -32.72 0.18 -2.00
N ASP A 145 -32.17 0.26 -3.20
CA ASP A 145 -30.74 0.15 -3.52
C ASP A 145 -29.96 1.43 -3.21
N PHE A 146 -30.61 2.57 -3.01
CA PHE A 146 -29.97 3.85 -2.73
C PHE A 146 -30.19 4.32 -1.29
N SER A 147 -29.12 4.80 -0.66
CA SER A 147 -29.17 5.41 0.67
C SER A 147 -28.24 6.59 0.81
N THR A 148 -28.68 7.60 1.57
CA THR A 148 -27.86 8.74 1.99
C THR A 148 -27.38 8.54 3.40
N TYR A 149 -26.17 9.03 3.71
CA TYR A 149 -25.60 8.90 5.04
C TYR A 149 -26.45 9.60 6.11
N ASP A 150 -26.80 8.86 7.15
CA ASP A 150 -27.46 9.37 8.34
C ASP A 150 -26.42 9.64 9.43
N PHE A 151 -26.31 10.90 9.86
CA PHE A 151 -25.37 11.34 10.88
C PHE A 151 -25.82 11.04 12.31
N GLU A 152 -27.12 10.81 12.53
CA GLU A 152 -27.63 10.47 13.87
C GLU A 152 -27.25 9.01 14.21
N THR A 153 -27.35 8.13 13.23
CA THR A 153 -27.04 6.70 13.37
C THR A 153 -25.65 6.32 12.86
N ASN A 154 -24.94 7.24 12.20
CA ASN A 154 -23.66 7.00 11.51
C ASN A 154 -23.73 5.83 10.52
N SER A 155 -24.79 5.80 9.72
CA SER A 155 -25.06 4.63 8.88
C SER A 155 -25.71 4.96 7.55
N PHE A 156 -25.71 3.96 6.67
CA PHE A 156 -26.56 3.90 5.50
C PHE A 156 -27.53 2.74 5.67
N GLU A 157 -28.79 2.96 5.28
CA GLU A 157 -29.82 1.94 5.39
C GLU A 157 -30.44 1.61 4.03
N MET A 158 -30.48 0.33 3.72
CA MET A 158 -31.06 -0.25 2.51
C MET A 158 -31.96 -1.43 2.86
N TYR A 159 -32.83 -1.82 1.93
CA TYR A 159 -33.88 -2.80 2.21
C TYR A 159 -34.07 -3.75 1.03
N SER A 160 -34.29 -5.03 1.32
CA SER A 160 -34.83 -6.01 0.38
C SER A 160 -36.09 -6.64 0.93
N THR A 161 -36.85 -7.30 0.05
CA THR A 161 -37.97 -8.14 0.47
C THR A 161 -37.46 -9.41 1.17
N LEU A 162 -38.32 -10.06 1.93
CA LEU A 162 -38.08 -11.42 2.46
C LEU A 162 -38.29 -12.51 1.39
N GLU A 163 -38.82 -12.14 0.23
CA GLU A 163 -39.05 -13.10 -0.85
C GLU A 163 -37.72 -13.57 -1.43
N PRO A 164 -37.50 -14.88 -1.53
CA PRO A 164 -36.23 -15.40 -2.04
C PRO A 164 -36.09 -15.07 -3.52
N LYS A 165 -35.02 -14.33 -3.85
CA LYS A 165 -34.62 -14.05 -5.22
C LYS A 165 -33.92 -15.25 -5.86
N PRO A 166 -33.96 -15.42 -7.19
CA PRO A 166 -33.43 -16.61 -7.88
C PRO A 166 -31.90 -16.60 -8.05
N VAL A 167 -31.15 -16.24 -7.00
CA VAL A 167 -29.68 -16.12 -7.05
C VAL A 167 -29.02 -17.44 -7.45
N THR A 168 -29.49 -18.57 -6.91
CA THR A 168 -28.94 -19.89 -7.26
C THR A 168 -29.17 -20.25 -8.73
N GLN A 169 -30.32 -19.88 -9.29
CA GLN A 169 -30.63 -20.13 -10.71
C GLN A 169 -29.73 -19.27 -11.61
N TRP A 170 -29.41 -18.05 -11.20
CA TRP A 170 -28.40 -17.24 -11.86
C TRP A 170 -27.02 -17.89 -11.79
N VAL A 171 -26.57 -18.34 -10.62
CA VAL A 171 -25.28 -19.04 -10.47
C VAL A 171 -25.18 -20.23 -11.42
N ASP A 172 -26.21 -21.09 -11.45
CA ASP A 172 -26.25 -22.25 -12.34
C ASP A 172 -26.20 -21.84 -13.82
N LYS A 173 -27.01 -20.85 -14.23
CA LYS A 173 -27.04 -20.34 -15.60
C LYS A 173 -25.70 -19.75 -16.03
N ILE A 174 -25.08 -18.91 -15.19
CA ILE A 174 -23.76 -18.33 -15.49
C ILE A 174 -22.70 -19.42 -15.63
N GLN A 175 -22.71 -20.39 -14.72
CA GLN A 175 -21.77 -21.50 -14.75
C GLN A 175 -21.92 -22.34 -16.02
N GLU A 176 -23.15 -22.64 -16.43
CA GLU A 176 -23.42 -23.37 -17.68
C GLU A 176 -22.88 -22.62 -18.90
N ILE A 177 -23.19 -21.31 -19.03
CA ILE A 177 -22.70 -20.48 -20.14
C ILE A 177 -21.17 -20.51 -20.22
N ILE A 178 -20.47 -20.37 -19.10
CA ILE A 178 -18.99 -20.35 -19.07
C ILE A 178 -18.41 -21.72 -19.45
N ILE A 179 -18.99 -22.81 -18.95
CA ILE A 179 -18.57 -24.19 -19.26
C ILE A 179 -18.78 -24.49 -20.74
N GLU A 180 -19.88 -24.05 -21.34
CA GLU A 180 -20.14 -24.21 -22.77
C GLU A 180 -19.11 -23.50 -23.66
N GLN A 181 -18.49 -22.42 -23.15
CA GLN A 181 -17.38 -21.74 -23.82
C GLN A 181 -16.01 -22.43 -23.61
N GLY A 182 -15.95 -23.55 -22.88
CA GLY A 182 -14.73 -24.32 -22.63
C GLY A 182 -13.90 -23.83 -21.43
N PHE A 183 -14.48 -23.06 -20.52
CA PHE A 183 -13.81 -22.57 -19.32
C PHE A 183 -14.37 -23.21 -18.05
N PHE A 184 -13.61 -23.15 -16.96
CA PHE A 184 -14.11 -23.46 -15.62
C PHE A 184 -14.30 -22.17 -14.83
N CYS A 185 -15.24 -22.18 -13.87
CA CYS A 185 -15.42 -21.03 -12.99
C CYS A 185 -15.72 -21.42 -11.54
N GLY A 186 -15.33 -20.54 -10.62
CA GLY A 186 -15.86 -20.48 -9.27
C GLY A 186 -16.66 -19.20 -9.11
N ILE A 187 -17.86 -19.31 -8.51
CA ILE A 187 -18.77 -18.17 -8.32
C ILE A 187 -19.00 -17.96 -6.82
N GLU A 188 -18.70 -16.76 -6.34
CA GLU A 188 -18.99 -16.30 -4.99
C GLU A 188 -20.07 -15.23 -5.04
N CYS A 189 -21.08 -15.34 -4.19
CA CYS A 189 -22.15 -14.34 -4.06
C CYS A 189 -21.89 -13.48 -2.84
N THR A 190 -21.93 -12.16 -3.00
CA THR A 190 -21.74 -11.20 -1.90
C THR A 190 -22.48 -9.89 -2.17
N GLU A 191 -22.68 -9.08 -1.13
CA GLU A 191 -23.16 -7.71 -1.28
C GLU A 191 -22.09 -6.82 -1.91
N TYR A 192 -22.56 -5.89 -2.74
CA TYR A 192 -21.79 -4.94 -3.53
C TYR A 192 -22.26 -3.54 -3.21
N PHE A 193 -21.32 -2.60 -3.06
CA PHE A 193 -21.62 -1.22 -2.72
C PHE A 193 -20.77 -0.24 -3.52
N ASP A 194 -21.44 0.70 -4.19
CA ASP A 194 -20.81 1.87 -4.80
C ASP A 194 -21.01 3.07 -3.89
N PHE A 195 -19.95 3.45 -3.18
CA PHE A 195 -19.90 4.59 -2.29
C PHE A 195 -19.44 5.84 -3.02
N MET A 196 -20.10 6.95 -2.69
CA MET A 196 -19.61 8.29 -2.99
C MET A 196 -19.71 9.15 -1.73
N TYR A 197 -18.58 9.58 -1.19
CA TYR A 197 -18.55 10.38 0.03
C TYR A 197 -17.47 11.45 0.01
N THR A 198 -17.64 12.46 0.87
CA THR A 198 -16.63 13.50 1.11
C THR A 198 -15.86 13.16 2.38
N ASP A 199 -14.55 12.99 2.25
CA ASP A 199 -13.67 12.61 3.36
C ASP A 199 -13.27 13.82 4.23
N TYR A 200 -12.41 13.57 5.23
CA TYR A 200 -11.91 14.62 6.13
C TYR A 200 -11.01 15.66 5.43
N LYS A 201 -10.40 15.31 4.29
CA LYS A 201 -9.63 16.22 3.42
C LYS A 201 -10.55 17.07 2.52
N GLN A 202 -11.86 16.84 2.58
CA GLN A 202 -12.87 17.48 1.74
C GLN A 202 -12.80 17.03 0.28
N GLU A 203 -12.23 15.86 0.02
CA GLU A 203 -12.13 15.29 -1.30
C GLU A 203 -13.33 14.38 -1.55
N MET A 204 -13.86 14.42 -2.77
CA MET A 204 -14.90 13.49 -3.21
C MET A 204 -14.26 12.15 -3.54
N ILE A 205 -14.59 11.14 -2.75
CA ILE A 205 -14.12 9.78 -2.90
C ILE A 205 -15.22 8.95 -3.53
N LYS A 206 -14.85 8.17 -4.55
CA LYS A 206 -15.70 7.15 -5.17
C LYS A 206 -15.03 5.81 -5.00
N LYS A 207 -15.73 4.86 -4.40
CA LYS A 207 -15.21 3.52 -4.13
C LYS A 207 -16.26 2.47 -4.42
N THR A 208 -15.82 1.40 -5.05
CA THR A 208 -16.60 0.18 -5.20
C THR A 208 -16.07 -0.83 -4.19
N MET A 209 -16.96 -1.38 -3.39
CA MET A 209 -16.63 -2.28 -2.29
C MET A 209 -17.52 -3.53 -2.30
N VAL A 210 -17.03 -4.60 -1.69
CA VAL A 210 -17.77 -5.86 -1.49
C VAL A 210 -17.62 -6.34 -0.05
N VAL A 211 -18.55 -7.16 0.40
CA VAL A 211 -18.47 -7.80 1.72
C VAL A 211 -17.55 -9.02 1.65
N GLN A 212 -16.61 -9.12 2.57
CA GLN A 212 -15.78 -10.32 2.71
C GLN A 212 -15.55 -10.61 4.19
N GLY A 213 -16.10 -11.73 4.67
CA GLY A 213 -16.03 -12.11 6.08
C GLY A 213 -16.71 -11.11 7.02
N GLY A 214 -17.81 -10.49 6.58
CA GLY A 214 -18.58 -9.51 7.35
C GLY A 214 -18.02 -8.07 7.37
N ILE A 215 -16.89 -7.83 6.69
CA ILE A 215 -16.27 -6.50 6.56
C ILE A 215 -16.44 -6.02 5.12
N ILE A 216 -16.77 -4.74 4.94
CA ILE A 216 -16.82 -4.12 3.61
C ILE A 216 -15.41 -3.71 3.21
N LYS A 217 -14.93 -4.22 2.08
CA LYS A 217 -13.57 -3.97 1.57
C LYS A 217 -13.62 -3.43 0.14
N ASP A 218 -12.64 -2.61 -0.17
CA ASP A 218 -12.40 -2.14 -1.54
C ASP A 218 -12.21 -3.32 -2.49
N ILE A 219 -12.83 -3.26 -3.67
CA ILE A 219 -12.43 -4.12 -4.77
C ILE A 219 -11.07 -3.60 -5.25
N GLU A 220 -10.00 -4.33 -4.94
CA GLU A 220 -8.65 -3.97 -5.36
C GLU A 220 -8.59 -3.84 -6.88
N ASN A 221 -8.22 -2.65 -7.36
CA ASN A 221 -7.91 -2.45 -8.76
C ASN A 221 -6.49 -2.98 -9.00
N THR A 222 -6.38 -4.25 -9.40
CA THR A 222 -5.07 -4.89 -9.64
C THR A 222 -4.41 -4.40 -10.93
N GLY A 223 -5.14 -3.64 -11.76
CA GLY A 223 -4.71 -3.23 -13.10
C GLY A 223 -4.94 -4.30 -14.17
N ASP A 224 -5.42 -5.48 -13.78
CA ASP A 224 -5.81 -6.55 -14.69
C ASP A 224 -7.16 -6.25 -15.34
N TYR A 225 -7.44 -6.90 -16.48
CA TYR A 225 -8.75 -6.82 -17.09
C TYR A 225 -9.78 -7.58 -16.25
N GLU A 226 -10.77 -6.86 -15.75
CA GLU A 226 -11.92 -7.41 -15.03
C GLU A 226 -13.20 -6.97 -15.74
N PHE A 227 -14.10 -7.91 -16.03
CA PHE A 227 -15.37 -7.57 -16.67
C PHE A 227 -16.46 -7.25 -15.64
N LYS A 228 -17.38 -6.35 -15.99
CA LYS A 228 -18.56 -6.02 -15.19
C LYS A 228 -19.80 -6.11 -16.07
N ILE A 229 -20.74 -6.96 -15.69
CA ILE A 229 -22.03 -7.14 -16.36
C ILE A 229 -23.12 -6.82 -15.33
N ARG A 230 -24.24 -6.25 -15.78
CA ARG A 230 -25.43 -6.05 -14.96
C ARG A 230 -26.59 -6.79 -15.59
N VAL A 231 -27.32 -7.55 -14.77
CA VAL A 231 -28.53 -8.27 -15.16
C VAL A 231 -29.69 -7.81 -14.30
N ASP A 232 -30.91 -7.95 -14.80
CA ASP A 232 -32.10 -7.88 -13.96
C ASP A 232 -32.28 -9.26 -13.30
N ILE A 233 -32.31 -9.30 -11.98
CA ILE A 233 -32.39 -10.55 -11.23
C ILE A 233 -33.67 -11.34 -11.53
N ASP A 234 -34.74 -10.67 -11.96
CA ASP A 234 -36.01 -11.32 -12.24
C ASP A 234 -36.12 -11.77 -13.72
N ASP A 235 -35.16 -11.39 -14.59
CA ASP A 235 -35.12 -11.74 -16.04
C ASP A 235 -34.16 -12.89 -16.35
N LEU A 236 -34.48 -14.09 -15.86
CA LEU A 236 -33.68 -15.30 -16.09
C LEU A 236 -33.65 -15.76 -17.54
N GLU A 237 -34.56 -15.32 -18.41
CA GLU A 237 -34.60 -15.70 -19.82
C GLU A 237 -33.79 -14.76 -20.70
N ASN A 238 -33.06 -13.81 -20.10
CA ASN A 238 -32.21 -12.90 -20.85
C ASN A 238 -31.19 -13.68 -21.70
N GLU A 239 -31.37 -13.67 -23.02
CA GLU A 239 -30.48 -14.36 -23.96
C GLU A 239 -29.21 -13.53 -24.25
N GLN A 240 -29.26 -12.20 -24.07
CA GLN A 240 -28.14 -11.30 -24.34
C GLN A 240 -26.95 -11.60 -23.43
N ILE A 241 -27.21 -12.06 -22.20
CA ILE A 241 -26.17 -12.38 -21.24
C ILE A 241 -25.17 -13.44 -21.78
N CYS A 242 -25.64 -14.40 -22.57
CA CYS A 242 -24.77 -15.41 -23.16
C CYS A 242 -23.75 -14.76 -24.12
N SER A 243 -24.22 -13.86 -24.99
CA SER A 243 -23.34 -13.12 -25.88
C SER A 243 -22.38 -12.18 -25.14
N GLU A 244 -22.86 -11.50 -24.09
CA GLU A 244 -22.01 -10.60 -23.30
C GLU A 244 -20.92 -11.37 -22.56
N ILE A 245 -21.26 -12.45 -21.86
CA ILE A 245 -20.27 -13.28 -21.15
C ILE A 245 -19.24 -13.82 -22.13
N LYS A 246 -19.68 -14.32 -23.29
CA LYS A 246 -18.76 -14.80 -24.32
C LYS A 246 -17.76 -13.72 -24.75
N GLU A 247 -18.24 -12.51 -25.06
CA GLU A 247 -17.36 -11.39 -25.43
C GLU A 247 -16.37 -11.04 -24.31
N GLN A 248 -16.84 -11.02 -23.06
CA GLN A 248 -15.99 -10.73 -21.90
C GLN A 248 -14.92 -11.80 -21.66
N LEU A 249 -15.27 -13.08 -21.83
CA LEU A 249 -14.32 -14.19 -21.75
C LEU A 249 -13.26 -14.11 -22.85
N GLU A 250 -13.64 -13.76 -24.08
CA GLU A 250 -12.68 -13.54 -25.17
C GLU A 250 -11.71 -12.40 -24.85
N HIS A 251 -12.20 -11.29 -24.28
CA HIS A 251 -11.34 -10.19 -23.85
C HIS A 251 -10.38 -10.62 -22.75
N LEU A 252 -10.88 -11.35 -21.75
CA LEU A 252 -10.08 -11.83 -20.63
C LEU A 252 -8.95 -12.76 -21.10
N VAL A 253 -9.21 -13.64 -22.06
CA VAL A 253 -8.17 -14.46 -22.72
C VAL A 253 -7.19 -13.61 -23.52
N ARG A 254 -7.66 -12.63 -24.31
CA ARG A 254 -6.78 -11.77 -25.12
C ARG A 254 -5.84 -10.95 -24.25
N TYR A 255 -6.33 -10.34 -23.18
CA TYR A 255 -5.50 -9.51 -22.30
C TYR A 255 -4.46 -10.35 -21.56
N ASN A 256 -4.80 -11.56 -21.13
CA ASN A 256 -3.89 -12.40 -20.35
C ASN A 256 -3.01 -13.35 -21.18
N SER A 257 -3.27 -13.48 -22.49
CA SER A 257 -2.34 -14.13 -23.44
C SER A 257 -1.20 -13.21 -23.91
N VAL A 258 -1.33 -11.89 -23.75
CA VAL A 258 -0.27 -10.92 -24.11
C VAL A 258 0.84 -10.86 -23.05
N TYR A 259 0.59 -11.37 -21.85
CA TYR A 259 1.55 -11.42 -20.73
C TYR A 259 2.19 -12.80 -20.50
N ASN A 260 1.86 -13.80 -21.34
CA ASN A 260 2.45 -15.14 -21.30
C ASN A 260 3.37 -15.41 -22.50
#